data_AF-A0A2V8RR82-F1
#
_entry.id   AF-A0A2V8RR82-F1
#
_cell.length_a   1.000
_cell.length_b   1.000
_cell.length_c   1.000
_cell.angle_alpha   90.00
_cell.angle_beta   90.00
_cell.angle_gamma   90.00
#
_symmetry.space_group_name_H-M   'P 1'
#
loop_
_entity.id
_entity.type
_entity.pdbx_description
1 polymer ?
#
loop_
_entity_poly.entity_id
_entity_poly.type
_entity_poly.pdbx_seq_one_letter_code
_entity_poly.pdbx_strand_id
1 'polypeptide(L)'
;MTPEFSFNASAIKPVECLKEAWQLIKDDYWLLFAISLVGALVAGVTVYVLLGAMVCGIMGCYLKKIDGGMVKFEDLWAGMKYLVPSIPIALLFIVPIVIYFVTMFVTMYSPLITIAVMGEGNVDSGLLIGTFAVAVLIDIIVAVAMTVVHSLIIFAFPLL
;
A
#
# COMPACT_ATOMS: atom_id res chain seq x y z
N MET A 1 37.41 10.54 8.84
CA MET A 1 36.99 11.03 7.51
C MET A 1 35.56 10.56 7.32
N THR A 2 34.59 11.45 7.46
CA THR A 2 33.18 11.14 7.16
C THR A 2 33.01 11.10 5.64
N PRO A 3 32.42 10.04 5.06
CA PRO A 3 32.19 10.01 3.62
C PRO A 3 31.26 11.17 3.23
N GLU A 4 31.70 12.02 2.30
CA GLU A 4 30.85 13.01 1.66
C GLU A 4 29.87 12.27 0.74
N PHE A 5 28.60 12.21 1.15
CA PHE A 5 27.53 11.70 0.30
C PHE A 5 27.28 12.71 -0.83
N SER A 6 27.84 12.44 -2.02
CA SER A 6 27.48 13.19 -3.22
C SER A 6 26.12 12.69 -3.73
N PHE A 7 25.06 13.47 -3.49
CA PHE A 7 23.74 13.19 -4.04
C PHE A 7 23.75 13.45 -5.55
N ASN A 8 23.85 12.37 -6.33
CA ASN A 8 23.82 12.43 -7.79
C ASN A 8 22.38 12.23 -8.30
N ALA A 9 21.65 13.33 -8.46
CA ALA A 9 20.25 13.32 -8.94
C ALA A 9 20.08 12.72 -10.35
N SER A 10 21.16 12.58 -11.14
CA SER A 10 21.13 11.98 -12.49
C SER A 10 21.56 10.50 -12.52
N ALA A 11 21.86 9.90 -11.37
CA ALA A 11 22.22 8.48 -11.28
C ALA A 11 21.05 7.53 -11.59
N ILE A 12 19.81 7.95 -11.33
CA ILE A 12 18.60 7.16 -11.62
C ILE A 12 17.79 7.87 -12.69
N LYS A 13 17.44 7.14 -13.76
CA LYS A 13 16.56 7.62 -14.83
C LYS A 13 15.22 6.88 -14.72
N PRO A 14 14.20 7.45 -14.04
CA PRO A 14 12.98 6.71 -13.69
C PRO A 14 12.26 6.12 -14.91
N VAL A 15 12.24 6.87 -16.02
CA VAL A 15 11.62 6.43 -17.28
C VAL A 15 12.35 5.22 -17.86
N GLU A 16 13.68 5.16 -17.76
CA GLU A 16 14.45 4.02 -18.24
C GLU A 16 14.24 2.80 -17.34
N CYS A 17 14.20 2.98 -16.02
CA CYS A 17 13.88 1.89 -15.09
C CYS A 17 12.50 1.27 -15.37
N LEU A 18 11.49 2.09 -15.68
CA LEU A 18 10.15 1.61 -16.06
C LEU A 18 10.16 0.85 -17.39
N LYS A 19 10.92 1.33 -18.39
CA LYS A 19 11.08 0.63 -19.67
C LYS A 19 11.77 -0.71 -19.50
N GLU A 20 12.84 -0.76 -18.71
CA GLU A 20 13.56 -2.00 -18.38
C GLU A 20 12.65 -2.99 -17.66
N ALA A 21 11.91 -2.54 -16.64
CA ALA A 21 10.93 -3.35 -15.94
C ALA A 21 9.86 -3.90 -16.90
N TRP A 22 9.35 -3.07 -17.81
CA TRP A 22 8.39 -3.52 -18.82
C TRP A 22 8.97 -4.58 -19.76
N GLN A 23 10.21 -4.42 -20.23
CA GLN A 23 10.86 -5.41 -21.08
C GLN A 23 11.03 -6.76 -20.37
N LEU A 24 11.24 -6.76 -19.05
CA LEU A 24 11.36 -7.97 -18.25
C LEU A 24 10.04 -8.73 -18.10
N ILE A 25 8.93 -8.01 -17.89
CA ILE A 25 7.64 -8.64 -17.54
C ILE A 25 6.69 -8.84 -18.71
N LYS A 26 6.87 -8.14 -19.84
CA LYS A 26 5.89 -8.09 -20.95
C LYS A 26 5.46 -9.46 -21.46
N ASP A 27 6.38 -10.43 -21.52
CA ASP A 27 6.13 -11.76 -22.09
C ASP A 27 5.20 -12.59 -21.19
N ASP A 28 5.29 -12.39 -19.87
CA ASP A 28 4.48 -13.09 -18.85
C ASP A 28 3.50 -12.14 -18.13
N TYR A 29 3.21 -10.98 -18.73
CA TYR A 29 2.46 -9.90 -18.07
C TYR A 29 1.12 -10.38 -17.49
N TRP A 30 0.35 -11.12 -18.29
CA TRP A 30 -0.95 -11.64 -17.87
C TRP A 30 -0.86 -12.64 -16.73
N LEU A 31 0.18 -13.46 -16.70
CA LEU A 31 0.42 -14.40 -15.60
C LEU A 31 0.78 -13.65 -14.32
N LEU A 32 1.72 -12.71 -14.39
CA LEU A 32 2.15 -11.90 -13.24
C LEU A 32 1.01 -11.00 -12.71
N PHE A 33 0.19 -10.47 -13.61
CA PHE A 33 -1.03 -9.75 -13.27
C PHE A 33 -2.02 -10.66 -12.52
N ALA A 34 -2.28 -11.88 -13.02
CA ALA A 34 -3.16 -12.83 -12.36
C ALA A 34 -2.63 -13.24 -10.98
N ILE A 35 -1.32 -13.47 -10.83
CA ILE A 35 -0.66 -13.76 -9.55
C ILE A 35 -0.88 -12.61 -8.56
N SER A 36 -0.66 -11.37 -9.00
CA SER A 36 -0.81 -10.18 -8.16
C SER A 36 -2.27 -9.98 -7.74
N LEU A 37 -3.20 -10.13 -8.68
CA LEU A 37 -4.63 -10.02 -8.42
C LEU A 37 -5.10 -11.10 -7.44
N VAL A 38 -4.74 -12.36 -7.66
CA VAL A 38 -5.15 -13.46 -6.77
C VAL A 38 -4.54 -13.31 -5.40
N GLY A 39 -3.24 -12.98 -5.29
CA GLY A 39 -2.61 -12.75 -3.98
C GLY A 39 -3.27 -11.59 -3.22
N ALA A 40 -3.61 -10.49 -3.89
CA ALA A 40 -4.34 -9.38 -3.28
C ALA A 40 -5.75 -9.78 -2.83
N LEU A 41 -6.48 -10.54 -3.65
CA LEU A 41 -7.82 -11.04 -3.31
C LEU A 41 -7.78 -12.01 -2.11
N VAL A 42 -6.83 -12.94 -2.08
CA VAL A 42 -6.65 -13.87 -0.97
C VAL A 42 -6.30 -13.12 0.31
N ALA A 43 -5.41 -12.13 0.25
CA ALA A 43 -5.12 -11.27 1.39
C ALA A 43 -6.37 -10.52 1.88
N GLY A 44 -7.19 -9.98 0.98
CA GLY A 44 -8.42 -9.26 1.32
C GLY A 44 -9.51 -10.16 1.91
N VAL A 45 -9.83 -11.29 1.27
CA VAL A 45 -10.88 -12.23 1.73
C VAL A 45 -10.54 -12.85 3.09
N THR A 46 -9.25 -12.97 3.41
CA THR A 46 -8.79 -13.47 4.72
C THR A 46 -8.65 -12.39 5.79
N VAL A 47 -9.25 -11.20 5.58
CA VAL A 47 -9.19 -10.07 6.53
C VAL A 47 -7.73 -9.73 6.88
N TYR A 48 -6.86 -9.75 5.87
CA TYR A 48 -5.42 -9.49 5.96
C TYR A 48 -4.59 -10.48 6.79
N VAL A 49 -5.16 -11.62 7.23
CA VAL A 49 -4.41 -12.67 7.94
C VAL A 49 -3.31 -13.26 7.05
N LEU A 50 -3.59 -13.46 5.75
CA LEU A 50 -2.59 -13.97 4.79
C LEU A 50 -1.83 -12.87 4.05
N LEU A 51 -1.95 -11.60 4.46
CA LEU A 51 -1.34 -10.46 3.76
C LEU A 51 0.16 -10.67 3.53
N GLY A 52 0.91 -10.97 4.58
CA GLY A 52 2.36 -11.11 4.46
C GLY A 52 2.78 -12.27 3.57
N ALA A 53 2.15 -13.44 3.71
CA ALA A 53 2.41 -14.60 2.85
C ALA A 53 2.13 -14.29 1.37
N MET A 54 1.01 -13.64 1.07
CA MET A 54 0.64 -13.30 -0.31
C MET A 54 1.56 -12.25 -0.91
N VAL A 55 1.94 -11.20 -0.16
CA VAL A 55 2.89 -10.18 -0.64
C VAL A 55 4.26 -10.81 -0.90
N CYS A 56 4.77 -11.66 0.00
CA CYS A 56 6.02 -12.40 -0.24
C CYS A 56 5.92 -13.33 -1.46
N GLY A 57 4.80 -14.01 -1.66
CA GLY A 57 4.56 -14.87 -2.83
C GLY A 57 4.57 -14.09 -4.14
N ILE A 58 3.86 -12.96 -4.19
CA ILE A 58 3.84 -12.05 -5.34
C ILE A 58 5.27 -11.56 -5.63
N MET A 59 5.96 -11.01 -4.63
CA MET A 59 7.33 -10.49 -4.80
C MET A 59 8.30 -11.60 -5.22
N GLY A 60 8.17 -12.81 -4.68
CA GLY A 60 8.97 -13.97 -5.07
C GLY A 60 8.79 -14.35 -6.54
N CYS A 61 7.57 -14.25 -7.07
CA CYS A 61 7.31 -14.47 -8.50
C CYS A 61 7.99 -13.41 -9.38
N TYR A 62 7.93 -12.13 -8.97
CA TYR A 62 8.61 -11.05 -9.69
C TYR A 62 10.13 -11.22 -9.66
N LEU A 63 10.72 -11.52 -8.50
CA LEU A 63 12.15 -11.77 -8.35
C LEU A 63 12.60 -12.96 -9.20
N LYS A 64 11.85 -14.08 -9.17
CA LYS A 64 12.12 -15.25 -10.02
C LYS A 64 12.13 -14.90 -11.51
N LYS A 65 11.23 -14.03 -11.97
CA LYS A 65 11.21 -13.55 -13.36
C LYS A 65 12.43 -12.67 -13.67
N ILE A 66 12.79 -11.77 -12.77
CA ILE A 66 13.96 -10.89 -12.90
C ILE A 66 15.25 -11.73 -13.02
N ASP A 67 15.35 -12.83 -12.28
CA ASP A 67 16.47 -13.78 -12.34
C ASP A 67 16.47 -14.66 -13.60
N GLY A 68 15.55 -14.46 -14.54
CA GLY A 68 15.42 -15.25 -15.77
C GLY A 68 14.71 -16.59 -15.60
N GLY A 69 14.12 -16.85 -14.44
CA GLY A 69 13.35 -18.06 -14.16
C GLY A 69 11.97 -18.09 -14.83
N MET A 70 11.44 -19.30 -15.04
CA MET A 70 10.06 -19.49 -15.49
C MET A 70 9.10 -19.41 -14.31
N VAL A 71 8.21 -18.41 -14.34
CA VAL A 71 7.16 -18.24 -13.33
C VAL A 71 5.95 -19.11 -13.70
N LYS A 72 5.36 -19.73 -12.69
CA LYS A 72 4.09 -20.44 -12.80
C LYS A 72 3.14 -19.93 -11.72
N PHE A 73 1.85 -20.08 -11.95
CA PHE A 73 0.83 -19.64 -11.00
C PHE A 73 0.99 -20.30 -9.61
N GLU A 74 1.44 -21.56 -9.58
CA GLU A 74 1.70 -22.30 -8.34
C GLU A 74 2.79 -21.67 -7.46
N ASP A 75 3.71 -20.89 -8.05
CA ASP A 75 4.79 -20.21 -7.31
C ASP A 75 4.25 -19.18 -6.31
N LEU A 76 3.04 -18.63 -6.51
CA LEU A 76 2.40 -17.71 -5.57
C LEU A 76 2.29 -18.33 -4.17
N TRP A 77 1.94 -19.62 -4.11
CA TRP A 77 1.72 -20.33 -2.85
C TRP A 77 3.02 -20.62 -2.10
N ALA A 78 4.19 -20.50 -2.76
CA ALA A 78 5.47 -20.56 -2.07
C ALA A 78 5.59 -19.47 -0.99
N GLY A 79 4.85 -18.37 -1.11
CA GLY A 79 4.77 -17.32 -0.09
C GLY A 79 4.23 -17.80 1.26
N MET A 80 3.50 -18.92 1.31
CA MET A 80 2.97 -19.48 2.57
C MET A 80 4.07 -19.89 3.55
N LYS A 81 5.28 -20.21 3.07
CA LYS A 81 6.45 -20.47 3.94
C LYS A 81 6.83 -19.25 4.79
N TYR A 82 6.45 -18.05 4.36
CA TYR A 82 6.70 -16.79 5.05
C TYR A 82 5.51 -16.29 5.88
N LEU A 83 4.44 -17.07 6.05
CA LEU A 83 3.28 -16.63 6.83
C LEU A 83 3.67 -16.15 8.23
N VAL A 84 4.38 -16.98 9.00
CA VAL A 84 4.79 -16.63 10.37
C VAL A 84 5.92 -15.59 10.38
N PRO A 85 7.00 -15.72 9.59
CA PRO A 85 8.06 -14.72 9.53
C PRO A 85 7.58 -13.31 9.13
N SER A 86 6.53 -13.22 8.31
CA SER A 86 6.00 -11.94 7.84
C SER A 86 5.05 -11.24 8.80
N ILE A 87 4.61 -11.90 9.90
CA ILE A 87 3.66 -11.31 10.87
C ILE A 87 4.11 -9.92 11.37
N PRO A 88 5.36 -9.71 11.84
CA PRO A 88 5.77 -8.41 12.35
C PRO A 88 5.69 -7.30 11.29
N ILE A 89 6.09 -7.60 10.05
CA ILE A 89 6.06 -6.66 8.93
C ILE A 89 4.61 -6.40 8.51
N ALA A 90 3.78 -7.43 8.44
CA ALA A 90 2.36 -7.32 8.13
C ALA A 90 1.60 -6.49 9.18
N LEU A 91 1.89 -6.67 10.47
CA LEU A 91 1.31 -5.83 11.53
C LEU A 91 1.72 -4.37 11.38
N LEU A 92 3.00 -4.12 11.12
CA LEU A 92 3.50 -2.76 10.87
C LEU A 92 2.85 -2.12 9.63
N PHE A 93 2.56 -2.92 8.60
CA PHE A 93 1.82 -2.51 7.41
C PHE A 93 0.33 -2.22 7.72
N ILE A 94 -0.31 -3.00 8.59
CA ILE A 94 -1.73 -2.81 8.93
C ILE A 94 -1.97 -1.57 9.80
N VAL A 95 -1.02 -1.17 10.65
CA VAL A 95 -1.21 -0.04 11.58
C VAL A 95 -1.56 1.28 10.86
N PRO A 96 -0.82 1.74 9.83
CA PRO A 96 -1.19 2.93 9.07
C PRO A 96 -2.56 2.82 8.38
N ILE A 97 -2.94 1.61 7.94
CA ILE A 97 -4.26 1.34 7.36
C ILE A 97 -5.36 1.58 8.40
N VAL A 98 -5.21 1.04 9.61
CA VAL A 98 -6.17 1.23 10.71
C VAL A 98 -6.29 2.70 11.10
N ILE A 99 -5.16 3.42 11.20
CA ILE A 99 -5.16 4.87 11.50
C ILE A 99 -5.94 5.64 10.44
N TYR A 100 -5.71 5.33 9.16
CA TYR A 100 -6.43 5.95 8.06
C TYR A 100 -7.93 5.65 8.11
N PHE A 101 -8.32 4.39 8.31
CA PHE A 101 -9.74 4.04 8.43
C PHE A 101 -10.40 4.79 9.60
N VAL A 102 -9.81 4.77 10.80
CA VAL A 102 -10.38 5.48 11.96
C VAL A 102 -10.53 6.98 11.67
N THR A 103 -9.49 7.60 11.07
CA THR A 103 -9.53 9.01 10.68
C THR A 103 -10.68 9.27 9.72
N MET A 104 -10.74 8.52 8.62
CA MET A 104 -11.77 8.64 7.59
C MET A 104 -13.17 8.46 8.16
N PHE A 105 -13.38 7.49 9.06
CA PHE A 105 -14.65 7.31 9.73
C PHE A 105 -15.01 8.55 10.57
N VAL A 106 -14.09 9.05 11.40
CA VAL A 106 -14.33 10.24 12.24
C VAL A 106 -14.62 11.48 11.39
N THR A 107 -13.83 11.73 10.34
CA THR A 107 -13.95 12.91 9.47
C THR A 107 -15.22 12.85 8.61
N MET A 108 -15.58 11.68 8.08
CA MET A 108 -16.81 11.47 7.30
C MET A 108 -18.08 11.74 8.10
N TYR A 109 -18.11 11.36 9.38
CA TYR A 109 -19.25 11.64 10.27
C TYR A 109 -19.21 13.04 10.89
N SER A 110 -18.14 13.81 10.68
CA SER A 110 -17.97 15.13 11.30
C SER A 110 -19.09 16.13 10.97
N PRO A 111 -19.68 16.20 9.76
CA PRO A 111 -20.82 17.10 9.51
C PRO A 111 -22.05 16.75 10.35
N LEU A 112 -22.33 15.46 10.55
CA LEU A 112 -23.44 14.99 11.37
C LEU A 112 -23.20 15.31 12.86
N ILE A 113 -21.96 15.17 13.31
CA ILE A 113 -21.55 15.57 14.67
C ILE A 113 -21.75 17.08 14.87
N THR A 114 -21.37 17.90 13.89
CA THR A 114 -21.57 19.36 13.94
C THR A 114 -23.05 19.73 14.08
N ILE A 115 -23.93 19.11 13.28
CA ILE A 115 -25.39 19.31 13.38
C ILE A 115 -25.91 18.91 14.76
N ALA A 116 -25.50 17.73 15.24
CA ALA A 116 -25.97 17.19 16.52
C ALA A 116 -25.54 18.07 17.72
N VAL A 117 -24.34 18.67 17.68
CA VAL A 117 -23.80 19.49 18.77
C VAL A 117 -24.35 20.92 18.75
N MET A 118 -24.49 21.52 17.57
CA MET A 118 -24.89 22.93 17.44
C MET A 118 -26.41 23.12 17.36
N GLY A 119 -27.16 22.07 17.01
CA GLY A 119 -28.60 22.10 16.78
C GLY A 119 -28.93 22.65 15.38
N GLU A 120 -29.96 22.06 14.75
CA GLU A 120 -30.32 22.31 13.34
C GLU A 120 -30.52 23.79 12.99
N GLY A 121 -31.03 24.60 13.93
CA GLY A 121 -31.28 26.03 13.71
C GLY A 121 -30.02 26.93 13.70
N ASN A 122 -28.87 26.41 14.14
CA ASN A 122 -27.62 27.18 14.25
C ASN A 122 -26.56 26.77 13.20
N VAL A 123 -26.88 25.84 12.30
CA VAL A 123 -25.95 25.33 11.29
C VAL A 123 -26.38 25.79 9.91
N ASP A 124 -25.59 26.70 9.32
CA ASP A 124 -25.78 27.10 7.93
C ASP A 124 -24.99 26.19 6.97
N SER A 125 -25.33 26.28 5.68
CA SER A 125 -24.69 25.49 4.62
C SER A 125 -23.20 25.78 4.46
N GLY A 126 -22.76 27.02 4.73
CA GLY A 126 -21.36 27.41 4.64
C GLY A 126 -20.51 26.72 5.72
N LEU A 127 -21.03 26.62 6.95
CA LEU A 127 -20.39 25.88 8.03
C LEU A 127 -20.28 24.38 7.72
N LEU A 128 -21.32 23.78 7.15
CA LEU A 128 -21.30 22.36 6.74
C LEU A 128 -20.28 22.10 5.63
N ILE A 129 -20.28 22.94 4.59
CA ILE A 129 -19.32 22.85 3.49
C ILE A 129 -17.89 23.04 4.02
N GLY A 130 -17.68 24.01 4.92
CA GLY A 130 -16.38 24.24 5.57
C GLY A 130 -15.91 23.04 6.39
N THR A 131 -16.80 22.46 7.20
CA THR A 131 -16.51 21.25 8.00
C THR A 131 -16.12 20.07 7.10
N PHE A 132 -16.91 19.84 6.04
CA PHE A 132 -16.62 18.79 5.07
C PHE A 132 -15.30 19.02 4.32
N ALA A 133 -15.01 20.25 3.91
CA ALA A 133 -13.76 20.59 3.22
C ALA A 133 -12.53 20.35 4.12
N VAL A 134 -12.62 20.71 5.41
CA VAL A 134 -11.57 20.43 6.39
C VAL A 134 -11.40 18.92 6.62
N ALA A 135 -12.51 18.18 6.74
CA ALA A 135 -12.50 16.72 6.85
C ALA A 135 -11.77 16.06 5.67
N VAL A 136 -12.10 16.43 4.43
CA VAL A 136 -11.44 15.91 3.22
C VAL A 136 -9.95 16.27 3.20
N LEU A 137 -9.58 17.48 3.62
CA LEU A 137 -8.18 17.88 3.69
C LEU A 137 -7.39 17.00 4.68
N ILE A 138 -7.96 16.72 5.86
CA ILE A 138 -7.37 15.81 6.85
C ILE A 138 -7.18 14.42 6.25
N ASP A 139 -8.20 13.89 5.57
CA ASP A 139 -8.13 12.55 4.95
C ASP A 139 -7.04 12.47 3.88
N ILE A 140 -6.89 13.50 3.05
CA ILE A 140 -5.81 13.57 2.04
C ILE A 140 -4.43 13.55 2.73
N ILE A 141 -4.24 14.35 3.78
CA ILE A 141 -2.96 14.41 4.50
C ILE A 141 -2.62 13.04 5.10
N VAL A 142 -3.58 12.40 5.76
CA VAL A 142 -3.38 11.07 6.37
C VAL A 142 -3.18 9.99 5.31
N ALA A 143 -3.91 10.04 4.19
CA ALA A 143 -3.72 9.11 3.07
C ALA A 143 -2.31 9.23 2.46
N VAL A 144 -1.80 10.46 2.30
CA VAL A 144 -0.44 10.71 1.81
C VAL A 144 0.59 10.17 2.80
N ALA A 145 0.45 10.49 4.09
CA ALA A 145 1.35 9.99 5.13
C ALA A 145 1.37 8.45 5.17
N MET A 146 0.20 7.83 5.12
CA MET A 146 0.02 6.39 5.03
C MET A 146 0.72 5.80 3.80
N THR A 147 0.57 6.41 2.62
CA THR A 147 1.20 5.95 1.37
C THR A 147 2.73 6.00 1.46
N VAL A 148 3.29 7.07 2.03
CA VAL A 148 4.74 7.20 2.24
C VAL A 148 5.27 6.09 3.14
N VAL A 149 4.59 5.84 4.27
CA VAL A 149 4.97 4.77 5.21
C VAL A 149 4.90 3.39 4.55
N HIS A 150 3.83 3.08 3.83
CA HIS A 150 3.69 1.80 3.12
C HIS A 150 4.75 1.60 2.05
N SER A 151 5.07 2.66 1.29
CA SER A 151 6.10 2.61 0.26
C SER A 151 7.48 2.25 0.84
N LEU A 152 7.75 2.57 2.10
CA LEU A 152 8.97 2.16 2.78
C LEU A 152 8.88 0.71 3.29
N ILE A 153 7.75 0.32 3.89
CA ILE A 153 7.57 -1.01 4.49
C ILE A 153 7.50 -2.11 3.42
N ILE A 154 6.96 -1.83 2.23
CA ILE A 154 6.74 -2.86 1.20
C ILE A 154 8.04 -3.58 0.78
N PHE A 155 9.19 -2.89 0.90
CA PHE A 155 10.51 -3.46 0.60
C PHE A 155 11.04 -4.39 1.70
N ALA A 156 10.40 -4.46 2.87
CA ALA A 156 10.77 -5.41 3.92
C ALA A 156 10.31 -6.84 3.62
N PHE A 157 9.20 -7.02 2.89
CA PHE A 157 8.69 -8.34 2.50
C PHE A 157 9.64 -9.17 1.62
N PRO A 158 10.27 -8.63 0.55
CA PRO A 158 11.21 -9.39 -0.27
C PRO A 158 12.55 -9.71 0.44
N LEU A 159 12.80 -9.15 1.63
CA LEU A 159 14.01 -9.45 2.41
C LEU A 159 13.86 -10.70 3.29
N LEU A 160 12.66 -11.28 3.37
CA LEU A 160 12.38 -12.56 4.05
C LEU A 160 12.73 -13.76 3.15
#